data_AF-L9Z8P5-F1
#
_entry.id   AF-L9Z8P5-F1
#
_cell.length_a   1.000
_cell.length_b   1.000
_cell.length_c   1.000
_cell.angle_alpha   90.00
_cell.angle_beta   90.00
_cell.angle_gamma   90.00
#
_symmetry.space_group_name_H-M   'P 1'
#
loop_
_entity.id
_entity.type
_entity.pdbx_description
1 polymer ?
#
loop_
_entity_poly.entity_id
_entity_poly.type
_entity_poly.pdbx_seq_one_letter_code
_entity_poly.pdbx_strand_id
1 'polypeptide(L)'
;MTNATPALLALLLVLSVPAITIVAAGPADGGNSAVETVRLQTSPSQTPTAVNNTTNRLPLSGEVRSEYTEYGPDLGTALASADDQLRVDHDQYTIVDSEFDDATGEERKAMIQAAYDRLKDRANELEQRERNVTKAHAAGERSSAELLRTLLRNHNEAAMLSRDLEELGNRADQVPGYSLSGSRTRATHTTLDAHRTPLRSTLGRLSERPTDNVQYDVVVSTSSTGYSVAMMDGNQYVVETSRFDNRDESAPDQFESGEAYDHIGDLYPWASEFGPSFQDNSPGYYWADVGHDHGRLEFYFDSGTGDVYREIQELSVSSLPTDEDRTWISSGLKLTMTETAAGGPVKVTVVDAETGEPVRATVSVDGIEVGETDDGTHWVVRPLGPSEVTVETDAGSVNATIDAVF
;
A
#
# COMPACT_ATOMS: atom_id res chain seq x y z
N MET A 1 40.67 -5.85 -39.84
CA MET A 1 41.44 -6.04 -38.61
C MET A 1 40.70 -5.30 -37.51
N THR A 2 39.68 -5.91 -36.92
CA THR A 2 39.65 -6.81 -35.74
C THR A 2 39.22 -6.01 -34.50
N ASN A 3 37.95 -6.18 -34.17
CA ASN A 3 37.28 -5.72 -32.96
C ASN A 3 37.84 -6.48 -31.75
N ALA A 4 38.29 -5.76 -30.73
CA ALA A 4 38.80 -6.35 -29.49
C ALA A 4 38.23 -5.59 -28.29
N THR A 5 36.92 -5.68 -28.11
CA THR A 5 36.20 -5.18 -26.93
C THR A 5 35.20 -6.13 -26.28
N PRO A 6 35.05 -7.44 -26.65
CA PRO A 6 34.24 -8.36 -25.85
C PRO A 6 35.06 -9.29 -24.92
N ALA A 7 36.39 -9.18 -24.87
CA ALA A 7 37.23 -10.15 -24.14
C ALA A 7 37.42 -9.86 -22.64
N LEU A 8 37.05 -8.68 -22.14
CA LEU A 8 37.28 -8.30 -20.73
C LEU A 8 36.14 -8.72 -19.78
N LEU A 9 34.93 -8.98 -20.32
CA LEU A 9 33.74 -9.33 -19.53
C LEU A 9 33.59 -10.84 -19.25
N ALA A 10 34.33 -11.70 -19.96
CA ALA A 10 34.32 -13.14 -19.76
C ALA A 10 35.32 -13.64 -18.70
N LEU A 11 36.26 -12.79 -18.24
CA LEU A 11 37.30 -13.19 -17.28
C LEU A 11 36.90 -12.96 -15.81
N LEU A 12 35.85 -12.19 -15.55
CA LEU A 12 35.40 -11.85 -14.18
C LEU A 12 34.32 -12.80 -13.62
N LEU A 13 33.87 -13.78 -14.41
CA LEU A 13 32.79 -14.71 -14.08
C LEU A 13 33.27 -16.09 -13.58
N VAL A 14 34.57 -16.27 -13.30
CA VAL A 14 35.17 -17.58 -12.95
C VAL A 14 35.74 -17.64 -11.51
N LEU A 15 35.57 -16.61 -10.68
CA LEU A 15 36.18 -16.57 -9.33
C LEU A 15 35.20 -16.18 -8.22
N SER A 16 34.17 -17.00 -7.97
CA SER A 16 33.54 -17.08 -6.64
C SER A 16 32.58 -18.27 -6.54
N VAL A 17 33.13 -19.47 -6.34
CA VAL A 17 32.38 -20.61 -5.77
C VAL A 17 32.88 -20.79 -4.34
N PRO A 18 32.08 -20.56 -3.28
CA PRO A 18 32.46 -21.04 -1.97
C PRO A 18 32.26 -22.56 -1.92
N ALA A 19 33.34 -23.26 -1.59
CA ALA A 19 33.37 -24.69 -1.38
C ALA A 19 32.49 -25.07 -0.17
N ILE A 20 31.52 -25.96 -0.38
CA ILE A 20 30.75 -26.60 0.69
C ILE A 20 31.62 -27.69 1.31
N THR A 21 32.15 -27.46 2.52
CA THR A 21 32.75 -28.51 3.33
C THR A 21 31.67 -29.23 4.13
N ILE A 22 31.36 -30.45 3.72
CA ILE A 22 30.57 -31.41 4.51
C ILE A 22 31.47 -31.92 5.63
N VAL A 23 31.21 -31.53 6.88
CA VAL A 23 31.79 -32.18 8.07
C VAL A 23 30.69 -33.02 8.71
N ALA A 24 30.88 -34.34 8.67
CA ALA A 24 30.15 -35.30 9.47
C ALA A 24 30.90 -35.54 10.78
N ALA A 25 30.26 -35.34 11.92
CA ALA A 25 30.65 -35.93 13.20
C ALA A 25 29.42 -36.14 14.08
N GLY A 26 29.22 -37.39 14.51
CA GLY A 26 28.18 -37.82 15.44
C GLY A 26 28.54 -37.58 16.92
N PRO A 27 27.82 -38.21 17.86
CA PRO A 27 27.00 -37.51 18.86
C PRO A 27 27.62 -37.47 20.26
N ALA A 28 27.30 -36.43 21.05
CA ALA A 28 27.17 -36.48 22.51
C ALA A 28 26.72 -35.13 23.11
N ASP A 29 25.53 -35.18 23.73
CA ASP A 29 25.19 -34.63 25.05
C ASP A 29 25.20 -33.12 25.35
N GLY A 30 24.00 -32.62 25.68
CA GLY A 30 23.77 -31.74 26.83
C GLY A 30 23.97 -30.22 26.65
N GLY A 31 22.89 -29.49 26.38
CA GLY A 31 22.86 -28.04 26.61
C GLY A 31 21.64 -27.34 26.02
N ASN A 32 20.59 -27.17 26.82
CA ASN A 32 19.37 -26.42 26.46
C ASN A 32 19.71 -25.01 25.94
N SER A 33 19.33 -24.74 24.69
CA SER A 33 19.09 -23.40 24.16
C SER A 33 17.82 -23.48 23.34
N ALA A 34 16.72 -23.02 23.92
CA ALA A 34 15.43 -22.92 23.26
C ALA A 34 15.50 -21.74 22.28
N VAL A 35 15.53 -22.06 20.99
CA VAL A 35 15.22 -21.16 19.87
C VAL A 35 13.95 -21.67 19.21
N GLU A 36 13.19 -20.72 18.67
CA GLU A 36 12.05 -20.84 17.77
C GLU A 36 10.71 -21.27 18.37
N THR A 37 9.90 -20.25 18.65
CA THR A 37 8.46 -20.32 18.39
C THR A 37 8.10 -19.38 17.25
N VAL A 38 8.32 -19.86 16.01
CA VAL A 38 7.50 -19.43 14.87
C VAL A 38 6.14 -20.09 15.06
N ARG A 39 5.12 -19.31 15.42
CA ARG A 39 3.74 -19.81 15.48
C ARG A 39 3.02 -19.43 14.20
N LEU A 40 2.75 -20.46 13.40
CA LEU A 40 1.86 -20.44 12.25
C LEU A 40 0.41 -20.25 12.73
N GLN A 41 -0.30 -19.29 12.14
CA GLN A 41 -1.76 -19.32 12.07
C GLN A 41 -2.20 -19.17 10.61
N THR A 42 -2.58 -20.30 10.03
CA THR A 42 -3.38 -20.38 8.82
C THR A 42 -4.85 -20.25 9.18
N SER A 43 -5.42 -19.08 8.96
CA SER A 43 -6.85 -18.91 8.73
C SER A 43 -6.98 -17.99 7.51
N PRO A 44 -7.45 -18.50 6.35
CA PRO A 44 -7.68 -17.66 5.19
C PRO A 44 -8.99 -16.90 5.42
N SER A 45 -8.96 -15.83 6.22
CA SER A 45 -10.08 -14.89 6.15
C SER A 45 -9.91 -14.09 4.85
N GLN A 46 -10.81 -14.33 3.90
CA GLN A 46 -10.86 -13.67 2.59
C GLN A 46 -11.73 -12.41 2.64
N THR A 47 -12.51 -12.25 3.72
CA THR A 47 -13.41 -11.14 3.97
C THR A 47 -12.89 -10.24 5.11
N PRO A 48 -13.32 -8.97 5.18
CA PRO A 48 -12.98 -8.09 6.29
C PRO A 48 -13.33 -8.73 7.64
N THR A 49 -12.41 -8.67 8.61
CA THR A 49 -12.65 -9.31 9.92
C THR A 49 -13.50 -8.42 10.80
N ALA A 50 -14.60 -8.98 11.32
CA ALA A 50 -15.49 -8.27 12.22
C ALA A 50 -14.81 -7.94 13.56
N VAL A 51 -14.65 -6.65 13.85
CA VAL A 51 -14.16 -6.19 15.15
C VAL A 51 -15.23 -5.31 15.78
N ASN A 52 -15.61 -5.62 17.03
CA ASN A 52 -16.67 -4.89 17.72
C ASN A 52 -16.29 -3.41 17.86
N ASN A 53 -17.26 -2.54 17.55
CA ASN A 53 -17.18 -1.08 17.71
C ASN A 53 -16.07 -0.37 16.91
N THR A 54 -15.44 -1.01 15.93
CA THR A 54 -14.47 -0.36 15.04
C THR A 54 -14.69 -0.78 13.60
N THR A 55 -13.92 -0.18 12.69
CA THR A 55 -13.91 -0.55 11.28
C THR A 55 -13.25 -1.91 11.09
N ASN A 56 -13.98 -2.84 10.45
CA ASN A 56 -13.41 -4.07 9.91
C ASN A 56 -12.27 -3.72 8.95
N ARG A 57 -11.19 -4.50 9.00
CA ARG A 57 -10.07 -4.35 8.07
C ARG A 57 -9.91 -5.60 7.24
N LEU A 58 -9.52 -5.43 5.99
CA LEU A 58 -9.14 -6.51 5.10
C LEU A 58 -7.80 -7.11 5.57
N PRO A 59 -7.75 -8.35 6.09
CA PRO A 59 -6.49 -8.96 6.51
C PRO A 59 -5.70 -9.45 5.30
N LEU A 60 -4.41 -9.75 5.49
CA LEU A 60 -3.62 -10.54 4.53
C LEU A 60 -3.75 -12.04 4.83
N SER A 61 -3.62 -12.89 3.80
CA SER A 61 -3.66 -14.35 3.94
C SER A 61 -2.26 -14.96 3.84
N GLY A 62 -2.08 -16.08 4.54
CA GLY A 62 -0.83 -16.85 4.50
C GLY A 62 0.27 -16.28 5.39
N GLU A 63 1.52 -16.55 5.03
CA GLU A 63 2.68 -16.01 5.73
C GLU A 63 2.84 -14.53 5.38
N VAL A 64 2.85 -13.68 6.41
CA VAL A 64 2.95 -12.23 6.25
C VAL A 64 4.30 -11.75 6.79
N ARG A 65 5.08 -11.12 5.92
CA ARG A 65 6.26 -10.34 6.27
C ARG A 65 5.80 -8.91 6.54
N SER A 66 6.14 -8.35 7.69
CA SER A 66 5.77 -6.98 8.07
C SER A 66 6.98 -6.25 8.66
N GLU A 67 7.26 -5.04 8.20
CA GLU A 67 8.42 -4.26 8.67
C GLU A 67 8.19 -2.75 8.48
N TYR A 68 8.98 -1.96 9.21
CA TYR A 68 9.10 -0.53 8.94
C TYR A 68 10.02 -0.27 7.76
N THR A 69 9.72 0.81 7.05
CA THR A 69 10.67 1.47 6.17
C THR A 69 10.52 2.97 6.32
N GLU A 70 11.65 3.65 6.41
CA GLU A 70 11.70 5.10 6.22
C GLU A 70 11.46 5.38 4.74
N TYR A 71 10.61 6.37 4.44
CA TYR A 71 10.40 6.87 3.10
C TYR A 71 10.70 8.38 3.02
N GLY A 72 11.42 8.78 1.98
CA GLY A 72 11.87 10.16 1.79
C GLY A 72 12.27 10.47 0.34
N PRO A 73 12.83 11.66 0.08
CA PRO A 73 13.16 12.14 -1.26
C PRO A 73 14.12 11.19 -2.01
N ASP A 74 13.69 10.70 -3.18
CA ASP A 74 14.48 9.78 -4.00
C ASP A 74 14.57 10.28 -5.45
N LEU A 75 15.77 10.74 -5.81
CA LEU A 75 16.08 11.21 -7.16
C LEU A 75 15.90 10.11 -8.23
N GLY A 76 16.13 8.84 -7.87
CA GLY A 76 15.91 7.70 -8.76
C GLY A 76 14.43 7.52 -9.10
N THR A 77 13.53 7.68 -8.12
CA THR A 77 12.07 7.66 -8.32
C THR A 77 11.62 8.83 -9.19
N ALA A 78 12.17 10.03 -8.95
CA ALA A 78 11.87 11.20 -9.76
C ALA A 78 12.29 11.01 -11.23
N LEU A 79 13.50 10.48 -11.48
CA LEU A 79 14.00 10.23 -12.83
C LEU A 79 13.21 9.11 -13.54
N ALA A 80 12.86 8.04 -12.83
CA ALA A 80 12.05 6.95 -13.39
C ALA A 80 10.65 7.44 -13.78
N SER A 81 10.03 8.29 -12.95
CA SER A 81 8.74 8.91 -13.24
C SER A 81 8.82 9.83 -14.47
N ALA A 82 9.91 10.58 -14.62
CA ALA A 82 10.15 11.41 -15.80
C ALA A 82 10.38 10.59 -17.09
N ASP A 83 11.07 9.44 -17.01
CA ASP A 83 11.23 8.52 -18.15
C ASP A 83 9.87 7.93 -18.58
N ASP A 84 9.06 7.51 -17.61
CA ASP A 84 7.72 7.01 -17.89
C ASP A 84 6.85 8.09 -18.52
N GLN A 85 6.92 9.32 -18.00
CA GLN A 85 6.21 10.45 -18.58
C GLN A 85 6.60 10.69 -20.04
N LEU A 86 7.90 10.73 -20.32
CA LEU A 86 8.37 10.93 -21.68
C LEU A 86 7.90 9.80 -22.62
N ARG A 87 7.83 8.56 -22.13
CA ARG A 87 7.30 7.42 -22.89
C ARG A 87 5.79 7.57 -23.16
N VAL A 88 5.02 7.96 -22.14
CA VAL A 88 3.57 8.23 -22.26
C VAL A 88 3.32 9.33 -23.29
N ASP A 89 3.96 10.47 -23.11
CA ASP A 89 3.78 11.66 -23.95
C ASP A 89 4.18 11.34 -25.41
N HIS A 90 5.26 10.58 -25.62
CA HIS A 90 5.69 10.16 -26.94
C HIS A 90 4.68 9.23 -27.64
N ASP A 91 4.11 8.28 -26.89
CA ASP A 91 3.10 7.36 -27.41
C ASP A 91 1.83 8.10 -27.82
N GLN A 92 1.33 9.00 -26.95
CA GLN A 92 0.16 9.84 -27.22
C GLN A 92 0.39 10.71 -28.46
N TYR A 93 1.54 11.39 -28.52
CA TYR A 93 1.89 12.24 -29.65
C TYR A 93 1.94 11.47 -30.98
N THR A 94 2.57 10.30 -30.98
CA THR A 94 2.75 9.51 -32.19
C THR A 94 1.41 8.96 -32.71
N ILE A 95 0.51 8.55 -31.82
CA ILE A 95 -0.74 7.86 -32.22
C ILE A 95 -1.85 8.85 -32.53
N VAL A 96 -1.96 9.93 -31.75
CA VAL A 96 -3.11 10.83 -31.82
C VAL A 96 -2.71 12.23 -32.25
N ASP A 97 -1.54 12.77 -31.96
CA ASP A 97 -1.29 14.20 -32.24
C ASP A 97 -0.70 14.44 -33.63
N SER A 98 0.15 13.54 -34.09
CA SER A 98 0.98 13.80 -35.25
C SER A 98 0.22 13.80 -36.59
N GLU A 99 -0.90 13.07 -36.69
CA GLU A 99 -1.64 12.88 -37.95
C GLU A 99 -3.15 13.13 -37.84
N PHE A 100 -3.68 13.34 -36.64
CA PHE A 100 -5.14 13.36 -36.42
C PHE A 100 -5.84 14.54 -37.08
N ASP A 101 -5.24 15.73 -37.07
CA ASP A 101 -5.81 16.91 -37.70
C ASP A 101 -5.90 16.77 -39.23
N ASP A 102 -5.00 16.01 -39.85
CA ASP A 102 -4.97 15.78 -41.29
C ASP A 102 -5.74 14.51 -41.72
N ALA A 103 -6.08 13.63 -40.77
CA ALA A 103 -6.78 12.38 -41.00
C ALA A 103 -8.27 12.54 -41.34
N THR A 104 -8.82 11.59 -42.11
CA THR A 104 -10.26 11.50 -42.38
C THR A 104 -11.05 11.09 -41.14
N GLY A 105 -12.38 11.27 -41.16
CA GLY A 105 -13.22 10.90 -40.02
C GLY A 105 -13.12 9.41 -39.61
N GLU A 106 -13.01 8.48 -40.57
CA GLU A 106 -12.85 7.05 -40.25
C GLU A 106 -11.45 6.74 -39.71
N GLU A 107 -10.41 7.39 -40.24
CA GLU A 107 -9.04 7.26 -39.72
C GLU A 107 -8.93 7.80 -38.29
N ARG A 108 -9.54 8.97 -38.01
CA ARG A 108 -9.60 9.53 -36.65
C ARG A 108 -10.28 8.58 -35.66
N LYS A 109 -11.39 7.95 -36.04
CA LYS A 109 -12.06 6.92 -35.21
C LYS A 109 -11.13 5.74 -34.92
N ALA A 110 -10.42 5.26 -35.94
CA ALA A 110 -9.48 4.15 -35.79
C ALA A 110 -8.28 4.53 -34.89
N MET A 111 -7.73 5.74 -35.04
CA MET A 111 -6.66 6.28 -34.19
C MET A 111 -7.12 6.38 -32.73
N ILE A 112 -8.31 6.93 -32.48
CA ILE A 112 -8.87 7.04 -31.12
C ILE A 112 -9.07 5.66 -30.49
N GLN A 113 -9.66 4.72 -31.23
CA GLN A 113 -9.87 3.36 -30.73
C GLN A 113 -8.55 2.66 -30.39
N ALA A 114 -7.54 2.80 -31.25
CA ALA A 114 -6.22 2.23 -31.02
C ALA A 114 -5.51 2.85 -29.79
N ALA A 115 -5.61 4.17 -29.62
CA ALA A 115 -5.08 4.85 -28.44
C ALA A 115 -5.79 4.41 -27.16
N TYR A 116 -7.12 4.28 -27.20
CA TYR A 116 -7.90 3.82 -26.05
C TYR A 116 -7.55 2.38 -25.65
N ASP A 117 -7.42 1.47 -26.62
CA ASP A 117 -7.06 0.08 -26.33
C ASP A 117 -5.65 -0.03 -25.73
N ARG A 118 -4.69 0.75 -26.21
CA ARG A 118 -3.34 0.81 -25.62
C ARG A 118 -3.34 1.40 -24.21
N LEU A 119 -4.10 2.46 -23.97
CA LEU A 119 -4.24 3.07 -22.66
C LEU A 119 -4.80 2.05 -21.65
N LYS A 120 -5.82 1.28 -22.05
CA LYS A 120 -6.41 0.21 -21.26
C LYS A 120 -5.39 -0.91 -20.96
N ASP A 121 -4.60 -1.31 -21.95
CA ASP A 121 -3.56 -2.32 -21.74
C ASP A 121 -2.52 -1.85 -20.71
N ARG A 122 -2.10 -0.58 -20.79
CA ARG A 122 -1.19 0.04 -19.80
C ARG A 122 -1.79 0.16 -18.42
N ALA A 123 -3.08 0.48 -18.32
CA ALA A 123 -3.80 0.48 -17.04
C ALA A 123 -3.77 -0.92 -16.39
N ASN A 124 -3.96 -1.98 -17.18
CA ASN A 124 -3.89 -3.37 -16.70
C ASN A 124 -2.46 -3.81 -16.31
N GLU A 125 -1.43 -3.23 -16.91
CA GLU A 125 -0.03 -3.50 -16.55
C GLU A 125 0.33 -2.97 -15.16
N LEU A 126 -0.35 -1.93 -14.66
CA LEU A 126 -0.09 -1.35 -13.34
C LEU A 126 -0.29 -2.41 -12.25
N GLU A 127 -1.45 -3.07 -12.21
CA GLU A 127 -1.74 -4.12 -11.22
C GLU A 127 -0.78 -5.32 -11.34
N GLN A 128 -0.44 -5.72 -12.56
CA GLN A 128 0.54 -6.80 -12.77
C GLN A 128 1.90 -6.45 -12.16
N ARG A 129 2.32 -5.19 -12.26
CA ARG A 129 3.54 -4.68 -11.63
C ARG A 129 3.46 -4.76 -10.10
N GLU A 130 2.32 -4.39 -9.51
CA GLU A 130 2.08 -4.51 -8.06
C GLU A 130 2.14 -5.95 -7.58
N ARG A 131 1.46 -6.86 -8.30
CA ARG A 131 1.45 -8.30 -7.96
C ARG A 131 2.86 -8.89 -7.99
N ASN A 132 3.65 -8.53 -9.00
CA ASN A 132 5.01 -9.06 -9.16
C ASN A 132 5.95 -8.54 -8.06
N VAL A 133 5.94 -7.24 -7.77
CA VAL A 133 6.79 -6.68 -6.70
C VAL A 133 6.37 -7.17 -5.33
N THR A 134 5.07 -7.35 -5.08
CA THR A 134 4.54 -7.89 -3.82
C THR A 134 5.03 -9.30 -3.57
N LYS A 135 4.94 -10.19 -4.57
CA LYS A 135 5.45 -11.56 -4.46
C LYS A 135 6.95 -11.60 -4.20
N ALA A 136 7.72 -10.78 -4.92
CA ALA A 136 9.17 -10.71 -4.74
C ALA A 136 9.54 -10.17 -3.35
N HIS A 137 8.81 -9.17 -2.84
CA HIS A 137 8.98 -8.66 -1.48
C HIS A 137 8.64 -9.70 -0.41
N ALA A 138 7.50 -10.38 -0.55
CA ALA A 138 7.09 -11.45 0.36
C ALA A 138 8.11 -12.61 0.40
N ALA A 139 8.79 -12.88 -0.70
CA ALA A 139 9.88 -13.86 -0.80
C ALA A 139 11.25 -13.34 -0.30
N GLY A 140 11.35 -12.06 0.10
CA GLY A 140 12.61 -11.42 0.52
C GLY A 140 13.57 -11.07 -0.62
N GLU A 141 13.12 -11.11 -1.87
CA GLU A 141 13.91 -10.78 -3.06
C GLU A 141 13.95 -9.27 -3.36
N ARG A 142 13.02 -8.50 -2.77
CA ARG A 142 12.91 -7.04 -2.87
C ARG A 142 12.76 -6.42 -1.49
N SER A 143 13.31 -5.23 -1.33
CA SER A 143 13.16 -4.40 -0.12
C SER A 143 11.82 -3.66 -0.07
N SER A 144 11.37 -3.27 1.13
CA SER A 144 10.18 -2.44 1.33
C SER A 144 10.24 -1.13 0.52
N ALA A 145 11.43 -0.49 0.47
CA ALA A 145 11.65 0.70 -0.35
C ALA A 145 11.44 0.45 -1.85
N GLU A 146 11.87 -0.69 -2.40
CA GLU A 146 11.61 -1.03 -3.81
C GLU A 146 10.13 -1.29 -4.10
N LEU A 147 9.40 -1.87 -3.14
CA LEU A 147 7.95 -2.02 -3.24
C LEU A 147 7.27 -0.65 -3.29
N LEU A 148 7.55 0.24 -2.32
CA LEU A 148 6.96 1.58 -2.27
C LEU A 148 7.26 2.40 -3.53
N ARG A 149 8.51 2.34 -4.03
CA ARG A 149 8.88 2.97 -5.32
C ARG A 149 8.03 2.46 -6.48
N THR A 150 7.72 1.16 -6.50
CA THR A 150 6.89 0.57 -7.56
C THR A 150 5.44 1.03 -7.45
N LEU A 151 4.88 1.13 -6.24
CA LEU A 151 3.53 1.66 -6.02
C LEU A 151 3.42 3.13 -6.44
N LEU A 152 4.45 3.93 -6.17
CA LEU A 152 4.52 5.34 -6.58
C LEU A 152 4.74 5.53 -8.08
N ARG A 153 5.54 4.65 -8.69
CA ARG A 153 5.65 4.62 -10.16
C ARG A 153 4.27 4.39 -10.79
N ASN A 154 3.49 3.45 -10.25
CA ASN A 154 2.13 3.20 -10.70
C ASN A 154 1.20 4.38 -10.42
N HIS A 155 1.32 5.06 -9.27
CA HIS A 155 0.56 6.27 -8.95
C HIS A 155 0.78 7.37 -10.01
N ASN A 156 2.05 7.65 -10.33
CA ASN A 156 2.42 8.66 -11.30
C ASN A 156 1.95 8.26 -12.71
N GLU A 157 2.17 7.00 -13.11
CA GLU A 157 1.72 6.49 -14.41
C GLU A 157 0.19 6.54 -14.54
N ALA A 158 -0.56 6.18 -13.50
CA ALA A 158 -2.01 6.27 -13.47
C ALA A 158 -2.52 7.71 -13.62
N ALA A 159 -1.87 8.69 -12.98
CA ALA A 159 -2.21 10.10 -13.12
C ALA A 159 -1.98 10.61 -14.56
N MET A 160 -0.98 10.10 -15.26
CA MET A 160 -0.72 10.43 -16.66
C MET A 160 -1.78 9.79 -17.58
N LEU A 161 -2.01 8.50 -17.45
CA LEU A 161 -3.04 7.77 -18.21
C LEU A 161 -4.43 8.36 -18.01
N SER A 162 -4.73 8.91 -16.82
CA SER A 162 -6.01 9.57 -16.55
C SER A 162 -6.18 10.84 -17.39
N ARG A 163 -5.12 11.64 -17.53
CA ARG A 163 -5.13 12.85 -18.39
C ARG A 163 -5.25 12.48 -19.87
N ASP A 164 -4.54 11.43 -20.31
CA ASP A 164 -4.64 10.94 -21.68
C ASP A 164 -6.06 10.44 -22.01
N LEU A 165 -6.72 9.78 -21.05
CA LEU A 165 -8.09 9.30 -21.21
C LEU A 165 -9.08 10.47 -21.39
N GLU A 166 -8.92 11.53 -20.60
CA GLU A 166 -9.72 12.75 -20.73
C GLU A 166 -9.48 13.44 -22.07
N GLU A 167 -8.22 13.59 -22.49
CA GLU A 167 -7.88 14.17 -23.79
C GLU A 167 -8.47 13.35 -24.94
N LEU A 168 -8.38 12.03 -24.86
CA LEU A 168 -8.91 11.14 -25.86
C LEU A 168 -10.45 11.24 -25.97
N GLY A 169 -11.13 11.40 -24.84
CA GLY A 169 -12.55 11.74 -24.79
C GLY A 169 -12.86 13.05 -25.51
N ASN A 170 -12.11 14.11 -25.21
CA ASN A 170 -12.26 15.42 -25.85
C ASN A 170 -12.03 15.37 -27.36
N ARG A 171 -11.13 14.52 -27.85
CA ARG A 171 -10.90 14.31 -29.29
C ARG A 171 -11.98 13.47 -29.94
N ALA A 172 -12.49 12.45 -29.25
CA ALA A 172 -13.62 11.67 -29.74
C ALA A 172 -14.84 12.55 -30.00
N ASP A 173 -15.12 13.50 -29.12
CA ASP A 173 -16.24 14.45 -29.26
C ASP A 173 -16.10 15.41 -30.46
N GLN A 174 -14.89 15.58 -30.99
CA GLN A 174 -14.64 16.37 -32.21
C GLN A 174 -14.92 15.60 -33.50
N VAL A 175 -15.12 14.28 -33.43
CA VAL A 175 -15.37 13.43 -34.60
C VAL A 175 -16.89 13.27 -34.80
N PRO A 176 -17.48 13.78 -35.89
CA PRO A 176 -18.93 13.72 -36.09
C PRO A 176 -19.48 12.29 -36.04
N GLY A 177 -20.48 12.08 -35.17
CA GLY A 177 -21.16 10.79 -35.02
C GLY A 177 -20.32 9.71 -34.33
N TYR A 178 -19.27 10.10 -33.62
CA TYR A 178 -18.45 9.21 -32.81
C TYR A 178 -18.32 9.75 -31.38
N SER A 179 -18.25 8.83 -30.43
CA SER A 179 -17.89 9.10 -29.05
C SER A 179 -17.27 7.84 -28.49
N LEU A 180 -16.35 7.98 -27.54
CA LEU A 180 -15.91 6.82 -26.76
C LEU A 180 -17.08 6.28 -25.93
N SER A 181 -17.03 4.99 -25.65
CA SER A 181 -18.06 4.35 -24.83
C SER A 181 -17.96 4.86 -23.39
N GLY A 182 -18.96 5.64 -22.97
CA GLY A 182 -18.94 6.26 -21.64
C GLY A 182 -18.94 5.29 -20.45
N SER A 183 -19.37 4.03 -20.64
CA SER A 183 -19.23 2.98 -19.61
C SER A 183 -17.80 2.42 -19.57
N ARG A 184 -17.18 2.17 -20.72
CA ARG A 184 -15.80 1.68 -20.79
C ARG A 184 -14.81 2.72 -20.28
N THR A 185 -14.99 3.98 -20.69
CA THR A 185 -14.17 5.11 -20.21
C THR A 185 -14.28 5.26 -18.69
N ARG A 186 -15.49 5.17 -18.12
CA ARG A 186 -15.67 5.19 -16.65
C ARG A 186 -14.94 4.04 -15.97
N ALA A 187 -15.11 2.80 -16.44
CA ALA A 187 -14.42 1.66 -15.87
C ALA A 187 -12.88 1.81 -15.91
N THR A 188 -12.33 2.34 -17.00
CA THR A 188 -10.90 2.63 -17.10
C THR A 188 -10.47 3.73 -16.13
N HIS A 189 -11.26 4.79 -15.99
CA HIS A 189 -10.99 5.86 -15.02
C HIS A 189 -10.93 5.30 -13.59
N THR A 190 -11.92 4.50 -13.20
CA THR A 190 -11.99 3.85 -11.89
C THR A 190 -10.81 2.89 -11.65
N THR A 191 -10.36 2.15 -12.67
CA THR A 191 -9.13 1.33 -12.57
C THR A 191 -7.89 2.18 -12.32
N LEU A 192 -7.77 3.34 -12.96
CA LEU A 192 -6.63 4.24 -12.76
C LEU A 192 -6.68 4.89 -11.36
N ASP A 193 -7.85 5.28 -10.88
CA ASP A 193 -8.04 5.88 -9.57
C ASP A 193 -7.70 4.92 -8.42
N ALA A 194 -7.88 3.61 -8.61
CA ALA A 194 -7.43 2.59 -7.65
C ALA A 194 -5.91 2.63 -7.36
N HIS A 195 -5.11 3.26 -8.23
CA HIS A 195 -3.67 3.48 -8.03
C HIS A 195 -3.34 4.90 -7.52
N ARG A 196 -4.35 5.75 -7.36
CA ARG A 196 -4.22 7.18 -6.98
C ARG A 196 -4.70 7.45 -5.56
N THR A 197 -4.47 6.50 -4.67
CA THR A 197 -4.90 6.54 -3.27
C THR A 197 -4.31 7.72 -2.49
N PRO A 198 -4.98 8.18 -1.41
CA PRO A 198 -4.47 9.22 -0.51
C PRO A 198 -3.05 8.91 0.01
N LEU A 199 -2.81 7.66 0.42
CA LEU A 199 -1.50 7.18 0.88
C LEU A 199 -0.41 7.44 -0.16
N ARG A 200 -0.65 7.00 -1.40
CA ARG A 200 0.31 7.16 -2.50
C ARG A 200 0.49 8.63 -2.89
N SER A 201 -0.58 9.43 -2.84
CA SER A 201 -0.49 10.87 -3.07
C SER A 201 0.40 11.55 -2.02
N THR A 202 0.23 11.22 -0.74
CA THR A 202 1.08 11.74 0.33
C THR A 202 2.54 11.34 0.11
N LEU A 203 2.84 10.06 -0.14
CA LEU A 203 4.19 9.59 -0.45
C LEU A 203 4.78 10.26 -1.72
N GLY A 204 3.96 10.51 -2.74
CA GLY A 204 4.37 11.20 -3.97
C GLY A 204 4.81 12.64 -3.70
N ARG A 205 4.01 13.41 -2.96
CA ARG A 205 4.35 14.80 -2.58
C ARG A 205 5.65 14.89 -1.78
N LEU A 206 5.93 13.89 -0.95
CA LEU A 206 7.15 13.81 -0.14
C LEU A 206 8.38 13.50 -0.98
N SER A 207 8.21 12.68 -2.02
CA SER A 207 9.28 12.37 -2.97
C SER A 207 9.77 13.62 -3.72
N GLU A 208 8.85 14.56 -3.99
CA GLU A 208 9.13 15.79 -4.76
C GLU A 208 9.72 16.92 -3.92
N ARG A 209 9.47 16.92 -2.61
CA ARG A 209 9.92 17.98 -1.71
C ARG A 209 11.04 17.46 -0.81
N PRO A 210 12.30 17.84 -1.07
CA PRO A 210 13.34 17.68 -0.07
C PRO A 210 13.06 18.66 1.08
N THR A 211 12.21 18.26 2.02
CA THR A 211 12.14 18.89 3.33
C THR A 211 13.27 18.35 4.19
N ASP A 212 13.97 19.24 4.88
CA ASP A 212 15.01 18.86 5.83
C ASP A 212 14.42 17.87 6.86
N ASN A 213 14.93 16.64 6.88
CA ASN A 213 14.73 15.59 7.88
C ASN A 213 13.30 15.02 8.11
N VAL A 214 12.31 15.27 7.25
CA VAL A 214 11.00 14.60 7.40
C VAL A 214 11.03 13.25 6.69
N GLN A 215 11.33 12.20 7.43
CA GLN A 215 11.11 10.82 7.02
C GLN A 215 9.73 10.39 7.53
N TYR A 216 8.99 9.65 6.71
CA TYR A 216 7.73 9.06 7.14
C TYR A 216 7.94 7.59 7.43
N ASP A 217 7.44 7.17 8.58
CA ASP A 217 7.40 5.76 8.95
C ASP A 217 6.24 5.10 8.26
N VAL A 218 6.60 4.20 7.36
CA VAL A 218 5.65 3.40 6.61
C VAL A 218 5.81 1.96 7.06
N VAL A 219 4.72 1.35 7.48
CA VAL A 219 4.66 -0.09 7.73
C VAL A 219 4.25 -0.77 6.44
N VAL A 220 5.10 -1.67 5.95
CA VAL A 220 4.84 -2.48 4.76
C VAL A 220 4.65 -3.92 5.21
N SER A 221 3.50 -4.48 4.86
CA SER A 221 3.15 -5.87 5.10
C SER A 221 2.85 -6.57 3.78
N THR A 222 3.42 -7.75 3.54
CA THR A 222 3.21 -8.52 2.30
C THR A 222 3.07 -10.00 2.57
N SER A 223 2.19 -10.64 1.81
CA SER A 223 2.12 -12.08 1.64
C SER A 223 2.31 -12.44 0.16
N SER A 224 2.32 -13.73 -0.16
CA SER A 224 2.36 -14.19 -1.56
C SER A 224 1.13 -13.79 -2.38
N THR A 225 0.07 -13.33 -1.73
CA THR A 225 -1.25 -13.04 -2.30
C THR A 225 -1.66 -11.57 -2.21
N GLY A 226 -0.99 -10.74 -1.43
CA GLY A 226 -1.37 -9.35 -1.25
C GLY A 226 -0.37 -8.50 -0.46
N TYR A 227 -0.67 -7.21 -0.34
CA TYR A 227 0.10 -6.27 0.47
C TYR A 227 -0.82 -5.37 1.28
N SER A 228 -0.29 -4.80 2.37
CA SER A 228 -0.89 -3.72 3.13
C SER A 228 0.20 -2.68 3.43
N VAL A 229 -0.08 -1.41 3.19
CA VAL A 229 0.80 -0.28 3.51
C VAL A 229 0.05 0.65 4.45
N ALA A 230 0.67 1.01 5.55
CA ALA A 230 0.04 1.85 6.56
C ALA A 230 1.00 2.94 7.07
N MET A 231 0.46 4.13 7.35
CA MET A 231 1.21 5.27 7.85
C MET A 231 0.34 6.26 8.64
N MET A 232 0.99 7.15 9.38
CA MET A 232 0.36 8.37 9.90
C MET A 232 0.51 9.52 8.90
N ASP A 233 -0.59 10.21 8.58
CA ASP A 233 -0.61 11.52 7.92
C ASP A 233 -1.20 12.55 8.90
N GLY A 234 -0.33 13.18 9.70
CA GLY A 234 -0.73 14.02 10.82
C GLY A 234 -1.53 13.22 11.86
N ASN A 235 -2.82 13.54 12.01
CA ASN A 235 -3.73 12.85 12.94
C ASN A 235 -4.60 11.79 12.24
N GLN A 236 -4.31 11.48 10.97
CA GLN A 236 -5.00 10.44 10.23
C GLN A 236 -4.13 9.20 10.11
N TYR A 237 -4.70 8.05 10.44
CA TYR A 237 -4.15 6.76 10.11
C TYR A 237 -4.65 6.35 8.74
N VAL A 238 -3.73 6.19 7.80
CA VAL A 238 -4.05 5.77 6.43
C VAL A 238 -3.53 4.37 6.22
N VAL A 239 -4.40 3.46 5.78
CA VAL A 239 -4.04 2.09 5.43
C VAL A 239 -4.63 1.73 4.07
N GLU A 240 -3.80 1.17 3.20
CA GLU A 240 -4.17 0.62 1.90
C GLU A 240 -3.83 -0.87 1.87
N THR A 241 -4.80 -1.72 1.59
CA THR A 241 -4.62 -3.18 1.48
C THR A 241 -5.11 -3.67 0.13
N SER A 242 -4.33 -4.53 -0.53
CA SER A 242 -4.71 -5.22 -1.77
C SER A 242 -4.56 -6.74 -1.63
N ARG A 243 -5.58 -7.49 -2.04
CA ARG A 243 -5.69 -8.96 -2.04
C ARG A 243 -5.88 -9.47 -3.46
N PHE A 244 -4.79 -9.80 -4.13
CA PHE A 244 -4.84 -10.26 -5.51
C PHE A 244 -5.44 -11.68 -5.65
N ASP A 245 -5.51 -12.45 -4.57
CA ASP A 245 -6.17 -13.76 -4.51
C ASP A 245 -7.70 -13.67 -4.45
N ASN A 246 -8.24 -12.50 -4.14
CA ASN A 246 -9.68 -12.25 -4.05
C ASN A 246 -10.30 -11.88 -5.42
N ARG A 247 -9.51 -11.85 -6.49
CA ARG A 247 -9.95 -11.54 -7.87
C ARG A 247 -10.02 -12.81 -8.72
N ASP A 248 -11.11 -12.96 -9.47
CA ASP A 248 -11.25 -13.93 -10.56
C ASP A 248 -11.91 -13.27 -11.76
N GLU A 249 -11.11 -12.61 -12.59
CA GLU A 249 -11.57 -11.91 -13.80
C GLU A 249 -12.22 -12.83 -14.84
N SER A 250 -12.06 -14.16 -14.69
CA SER A 250 -12.67 -15.14 -15.58
C SER A 250 -14.05 -15.60 -15.13
N ALA A 251 -14.38 -15.37 -13.86
CA ALA A 251 -15.68 -15.71 -13.29
C ALA A 251 -16.75 -14.72 -13.79
N PRO A 252 -17.97 -15.20 -14.11
CA PRO A 252 -19.07 -14.31 -14.44
C PRO A 252 -19.51 -13.51 -13.21
N ASP A 253 -20.08 -12.32 -13.43
CA ASP A 253 -20.73 -11.55 -12.37
C ASP A 253 -21.79 -12.41 -11.68
N GLN A 254 -21.70 -12.51 -10.36
CA GLN A 254 -22.61 -13.32 -9.55
C GLN A 254 -23.76 -12.52 -8.94
N PHE A 255 -23.77 -11.19 -9.08
CA PHE A 255 -24.75 -10.32 -8.44
C PHE A 255 -25.84 -9.88 -9.42
N GLU A 256 -27.10 -10.10 -9.06
CA GLU A 256 -28.21 -9.45 -9.75
C GLU A 256 -28.36 -7.98 -9.31
N SER A 257 -29.19 -7.22 -10.04
CA SER A 257 -29.40 -5.78 -9.78
C SER A 257 -29.86 -5.52 -8.34
N GLY A 258 -28.99 -4.94 -7.52
CA GLY A 258 -29.27 -4.58 -6.13
C GLY A 258 -28.69 -5.55 -5.10
N GLU A 259 -28.38 -6.80 -5.49
CA GLU A 259 -27.76 -7.77 -4.57
C GLU A 259 -26.34 -7.35 -4.18
N ALA A 260 -25.62 -6.69 -5.09
CA ALA A 260 -24.33 -6.09 -4.80
C ALA A 260 -24.40 -5.03 -3.68
N TYR A 261 -25.54 -4.33 -3.54
CA TYR A 261 -25.73 -3.35 -2.47
C TYR A 261 -25.95 -4.03 -1.12
N ASP A 262 -26.77 -5.08 -1.08
CA ASP A 262 -26.99 -5.84 0.15
C ASP A 262 -25.67 -6.51 0.60
N HIS A 263 -24.87 -6.99 -0.36
CA HIS A 263 -23.56 -7.57 -0.11
C HIS A 263 -22.56 -6.59 0.50
N ILE A 264 -22.61 -5.30 0.15
CA ILE A 264 -21.80 -4.27 0.83
C ILE A 264 -22.11 -4.24 2.33
N GLY A 265 -23.40 -4.37 2.69
CA GLY A 265 -23.83 -4.45 4.08
C GLY A 265 -23.32 -5.69 4.80
N ASP A 266 -23.14 -6.80 4.09
CA ASP A 266 -22.55 -8.02 4.65
C ASP A 266 -21.02 -7.90 4.84
N LEU A 267 -20.33 -7.25 3.91
CA LEU A 267 -18.87 -7.03 3.96
C LEU A 267 -18.47 -6.05 5.08
N TYR A 268 -19.23 -4.97 5.24
CA TYR A 268 -19.00 -3.95 6.26
C TYR A 268 -20.28 -3.61 7.02
N PRO A 269 -20.75 -4.49 7.93
CA PRO A 269 -22.01 -4.30 8.64
C PRO A 269 -22.10 -2.98 9.41
N TRP A 270 -20.99 -2.55 10.00
CA TRP A 270 -20.91 -1.29 10.74
C TRP A 270 -21.00 -0.05 9.81
N ALA A 271 -20.54 -0.17 8.56
CA ALA A 271 -20.59 0.90 7.56
C ALA A 271 -21.99 1.03 6.92
N SER A 272 -22.80 -0.03 6.98
CA SER A 272 -24.16 -0.08 6.42
C SER A 272 -25.10 0.98 7.02
N GLU A 273 -24.84 1.44 8.25
CA GLU A 273 -25.63 2.48 8.93
C GLU A 273 -25.46 3.88 8.30
N PHE A 274 -24.31 4.13 7.66
CA PHE A 274 -23.99 5.39 7.00
C PHE A 274 -24.42 5.40 5.53
N GLY A 275 -24.49 4.21 4.91
CA GLY A 275 -24.76 4.02 3.49
C GLY A 275 -23.61 4.49 2.59
N PRO A 276 -23.37 3.86 1.43
CA PRO A 276 -22.33 4.31 0.53
C PRO A 276 -22.64 5.71 -0.02
N SER A 277 -21.66 6.60 0.08
CA SER A 277 -21.69 7.95 -0.47
C SER A 277 -21.66 7.94 -2.01
N PHE A 278 -21.04 6.91 -2.57
CA PHE A 278 -20.95 6.65 -4.00
C PHE A 278 -20.83 5.14 -4.28
N GLN A 279 -21.38 4.70 -5.41
CA GLN A 279 -21.20 3.34 -5.92
C GLN A 279 -21.09 3.34 -7.45
N ASP A 280 -20.20 2.51 -8.00
CA ASP A 280 -20.14 2.23 -9.44
C ASP A 280 -20.23 0.73 -9.72
N ASN A 281 -20.85 0.39 -10.85
CA ASN A 281 -20.79 -0.93 -11.47
C ASN A 281 -19.85 -0.82 -12.66
N SER A 282 -18.67 -1.42 -12.54
CA SER A 282 -17.71 -1.55 -13.62
C SER A 282 -17.61 -3.01 -14.06
N PRO A 283 -17.27 -3.30 -15.31
CA PRO A 283 -17.04 -4.68 -15.74
C PRO A 283 -16.00 -5.37 -14.85
N GLY A 284 -16.41 -6.45 -14.16
CA GLY A 284 -15.53 -7.28 -13.34
C GLY A 284 -15.43 -6.87 -11.86
N TYR A 285 -15.96 -5.71 -11.45
CA TYR A 285 -15.89 -5.28 -10.06
C TYR A 285 -16.92 -4.21 -9.67
N TYR A 286 -17.13 -4.11 -8.37
CA TYR A 286 -17.91 -3.07 -7.73
C TYR A 286 -17.01 -2.22 -6.84
N TRP A 287 -17.32 -0.94 -6.75
CA TRP A 287 -16.60 0.02 -5.91
C TRP A 287 -17.58 0.81 -5.06
N ALA A 288 -17.20 1.06 -3.80
CA ALA A 288 -17.97 1.87 -2.88
C ALA A 288 -17.07 2.74 -1.98
N ASP A 289 -17.61 3.90 -1.65
CA ASP A 289 -17.05 4.86 -0.70
C ASP A 289 -18.04 5.06 0.44
N VAL A 290 -17.58 4.98 1.67
CA VAL A 290 -18.38 5.18 2.88
C VAL A 290 -17.67 6.14 3.83
N GLY A 291 -18.28 7.28 4.13
CA GLY A 291 -17.89 8.15 5.23
C GLY A 291 -18.56 7.72 6.54
N HIS A 292 -17.85 7.76 7.66
CA HIS A 292 -18.33 7.30 8.96
C HIS A 292 -17.68 8.05 10.12
N ASP A 293 -18.14 7.78 11.35
CA ASP A 293 -17.71 8.50 12.56
C ASP A 293 -16.21 8.41 12.85
N HIS A 294 -15.53 7.37 12.36
CA HIS A 294 -14.08 7.21 12.53
C HIS A 294 -13.27 7.73 11.34
N GLY A 295 -13.89 8.08 10.21
CA GLY A 295 -13.17 8.46 8.99
C GLY A 295 -13.86 8.09 7.70
N ARG A 296 -13.08 7.58 6.74
CA ARG A 296 -13.55 7.17 5.41
C ARG A 296 -13.03 5.78 5.08
N LEU A 297 -13.88 4.97 4.47
CA LEU A 297 -13.61 3.66 3.93
C LEU A 297 -13.90 3.68 2.42
N GLU A 298 -12.94 3.25 1.63
CA GLU A 298 -13.08 3.03 0.20
C GLU A 298 -12.69 1.58 -0.10
N PHE A 299 -13.50 0.86 -0.86
CA PHE A 299 -13.18 -0.54 -1.16
C PHE A 299 -13.73 -1.00 -2.51
N TYR A 300 -13.10 -2.04 -3.02
CA TYR A 300 -13.43 -2.68 -4.28
C TYR A 300 -13.60 -4.18 -4.05
N PHE A 301 -14.69 -4.74 -4.54
CA PHE A 301 -14.91 -6.19 -4.53
C PHE A 301 -15.14 -6.73 -5.95
N ASP A 302 -14.62 -7.93 -6.18
CA ASP A 302 -14.66 -8.57 -7.48
C ASP A 302 -16.08 -9.11 -7.75
N SER A 303 -16.58 -8.91 -8.97
CA SER A 303 -17.96 -9.30 -9.30
C SER A 303 -18.15 -10.82 -9.36
N GLY A 304 -17.09 -11.58 -9.63
CA GLY A 304 -17.12 -13.03 -9.78
C GLY A 304 -16.88 -13.81 -8.48
N THR A 305 -16.05 -13.29 -7.57
CA THR A 305 -15.79 -13.88 -6.25
C THR A 305 -16.63 -13.27 -5.15
N GLY A 306 -16.97 -11.98 -5.25
CA GLY A 306 -17.67 -11.23 -4.21
C GLY A 306 -16.74 -10.79 -3.09
N ASP A 307 -15.44 -11.09 -3.18
CA ASP A 307 -14.47 -10.77 -2.15
C ASP A 307 -13.86 -9.38 -2.38
N VAL A 308 -13.58 -8.67 -1.28
CA VAL A 308 -12.89 -7.38 -1.32
C VAL A 308 -11.44 -7.60 -1.72
N TYR A 309 -11.01 -7.02 -2.85
CA TYR A 309 -9.63 -7.16 -3.33
C TYR A 309 -8.80 -5.88 -3.14
N ARG A 310 -9.44 -4.73 -2.87
CA ARG A 310 -8.76 -3.50 -2.46
C ARG A 310 -9.57 -2.80 -1.36
N GLU A 311 -8.89 -2.32 -0.34
CA GLU A 311 -9.46 -1.55 0.76
C GLU A 311 -8.51 -0.38 1.08
N ILE A 312 -9.06 0.82 1.22
CA ILE A 312 -8.37 2.03 1.65
C ILE A 312 -9.17 2.62 2.80
N GLN A 313 -8.49 2.93 3.91
CA GLN A 313 -9.12 3.62 5.03
C GLN A 313 -8.31 4.83 5.44
N GLU A 314 -9.01 5.95 5.67
CA GLU A 314 -8.48 7.19 6.23
C GLU A 314 -9.18 7.43 7.57
N LEU A 315 -8.53 7.07 8.68
CA LEU A 315 -9.15 7.05 10.00
C LEU A 315 -8.58 8.13 10.91
N SER A 316 -9.44 8.89 11.56
CA SER A 316 -9.01 9.86 12.58
C SER A 316 -8.67 9.12 13.88
N VAL A 317 -7.40 9.22 14.31
CA VAL A 317 -6.92 8.46 15.48
C VAL A 317 -7.58 8.89 16.79
N SER A 318 -8.10 10.11 16.87
CA SER A 318 -8.83 10.60 18.05
C SER A 318 -10.25 10.05 18.16
N SER A 319 -10.79 9.50 17.08
CA SER A 319 -12.12 8.86 17.05
C SER A 319 -12.04 7.33 17.09
N LEU A 320 -10.84 6.75 16.97
CA LEU A 320 -10.70 5.30 17.04
C LEU A 320 -10.96 4.81 18.48
N PRO A 321 -11.72 3.72 18.65
CA PRO A 321 -11.86 3.07 19.93
C PRO A 321 -10.50 2.50 20.37
N THR A 322 -10.25 2.60 21.67
CA THR A 322 -9.03 2.11 22.31
C THR A 322 -9.34 0.82 23.08
N ASP A 323 -8.42 -0.15 23.02
CA ASP A 323 -8.57 -1.45 23.67
C ASP A 323 -8.00 -1.44 25.09
N GLU A 324 -6.67 -1.50 25.20
CA GLU A 324 -5.95 -1.62 26.47
C GLU A 324 -4.85 -0.57 26.61
N ASP A 325 -4.71 -0.05 27.83
CA ASP A 325 -3.58 0.77 28.26
C ASP A 325 -2.54 -0.09 28.97
N ARG A 326 -1.29 0.03 28.55
CA ARG A 326 -0.14 -0.59 29.21
C ARG A 326 0.82 0.50 29.68
N THR A 327 1.46 0.29 30.84
CA THR A 327 2.32 1.31 31.46
C THR A 327 3.64 0.74 31.92
N TRP A 328 4.71 1.47 31.64
CA TRP A 328 6.08 1.19 32.04
C TRP A 328 6.67 2.42 32.72
N ILE A 329 7.50 2.20 33.75
CA ILE A 329 8.15 3.27 34.50
C ILE A 329 9.63 2.92 34.63
N SER A 330 10.50 3.81 34.17
CA SER A 330 11.95 3.67 34.29
C SER A 330 12.61 5.05 34.16
N SER A 331 13.78 5.24 34.77
CA SER A 331 14.59 6.46 34.61
C SER A 331 13.85 7.77 34.91
N GLY A 332 12.87 7.77 35.83
CA GLY A 332 12.04 8.94 36.13
C GLY A 332 10.96 9.26 35.09
N LEU A 333 10.80 8.43 34.06
CA LEU A 333 9.78 8.55 33.03
C LEU A 333 8.68 7.50 33.23
N LYS A 334 7.45 7.89 32.93
CA LYS A 334 6.29 6.99 32.82
C LYS A 334 5.83 6.99 31.36
N LEU A 335 5.95 5.83 30.73
CA LEU A 335 5.45 5.53 29.39
C LEU A 335 4.10 4.82 29.52
N THR A 336 3.06 5.36 28.90
CA THR A 336 1.77 4.70 28.72
C THR A 336 1.52 4.49 27.23
N MET A 337 1.14 3.28 26.84
CA MET A 337 0.77 2.94 25.47
C MET A 337 -0.70 2.54 25.43
N THR A 338 -1.45 3.19 24.57
CA THR A 338 -2.88 2.94 24.36
C THR A 338 -3.07 2.38 22.95
N GLU A 339 -3.42 1.10 22.85
CA GLU A 339 -3.64 0.45 21.56
C GLU A 339 -5.05 0.77 21.02
N THR A 340 -5.16 1.02 19.71
CA THR A 340 -6.46 1.15 19.04
C THR A 340 -6.91 -0.19 18.48
N ALA A 341 -8.23 -0.37 18.39
CA ALA A 341 -8.83 -1.62 17.96
C ALA A 341 -8.39 -2.06 16.55
N ALA A 342 -8.50 -3.36 16.29
CA ALA A 342 -8.15 -4.01 15.01
C ALA A 342 -6.68 -3.83 14.59
N GLY A 343 -5.75 -3.76 15.55
CA GLY A 343 -4.33 -3.57 15.28
C GLY A 343 -4.03 -2.21 14.66
N GLY A 344 -4.75 -1.17 15.09
CA GLY A 344 -4.51 0.20 14.65
C GLY A 344 -3.28 0.85 15.28
N PRO A 345 -3.10 2.16 15.05
CA PRO A 345 -2.05 2.93 15.68
C PRO A 345 -2.07 2.83 17.20
N VAL A 346 -0.89 2.94 17.79
CA VAL A 346 -0.71 2.97 19.24
C VAL A 346 -0.37 4.39 19.64
N LYS A 347 -1.09 4.92 20.62
CA LYS A 347 -0.74 6.21 21.23
C LYS A 347 0.31 5.99 22.29
N VAL A 348 1.49 6.56 22.08
CA VAL A 348 2.57 6.65 23.05
C VAL A 348 2.38 7.93 23.85
N THR A 349 2.32 7.83 25.18
CA THR A 349 2.25 8.97 26.11
C THR A 349 3.39 8.89 27.11
N VAL A 350 4.17 9.96 27.23
CA VAL A 350 5.38 10.05 28.04
C VAL A 350 5.25 11.23 28.98
N VAL A 351 5.33 10.95 30.27
CA VAL A 351 5.30 11.97 31.33
C VAL A 351 6.42 11.72 32.33
N ASP A 352 6.80 12.78 33.05
CA ASP A 352 7.66 12.65 34.22
C ASP A 352 6.93 11.88 35.32
N ALA A 353 7.58 10.87 35.88
CA ALA A 353 6.95 9.92 36.79
C ALA A 353 6.61 10.52 38.16
N GLU A 354 7.26 11.63 38.56
CA GLU A 354 7.05 12.28 39.86
C GLU A 354 6.03 13.42 39.77
N THR A 355 6.16 14.26 38.75
CA THR A 355 5.36 15.48 38.55
C THR A 355 4.12 15.24 37.70
N GLY A 356 4.16 14.23 36.82
CA GLY A 356 3.13 13.98 35.82
C GLY A 356 3.14 14.97 34.65
N GLU A 357 4.16 15.82 34.53
CA GLU A 357 4.28 16.77 33.43
C GLU A 357 4.64 16.05 32.11
N PRO A 358 4.07 16.47 30.97
CA PRO A 358 4.42 15.89 29.66
C PRO A 358 5.90 16.07 29.32
N VAL A 359 6.51 15.03 28.73
CA VAL A 359 7.93 15.03 28.37
C VAL A 359 8.11 14.88 26.87
N ARG A 360 8.90 15.77 26.26
CA ARG A 360 9.38 15.59 24.88
C ARG A 360 10.45 14.48 24.87
N ALA A 361 10.20 13.43 24.10
CA ALA A 361 11.03 12.25 24.03
C ALA A 361 11.07 11.71 22.60
N THR A 362 12.22 11.17 22.20
CA THR A 362 12.38 10.45 20.93
C THR A 362 11.75 9.08 21.07
N VAL A 363 10.91 8.69 20.11
CA VAL A 363 10.22 7.41 20.06
C VAL A 363 10.82 6.58 18.95
N SER A 364 11.21 5.36 19.26
CA SER A 364 11.76 4.40 18.31
C SER A 364 11.02 3.08 18.39
N VAL A 365 10.92 2.38 17.27
CA VAL A 365 10.29 1.06 17.18
C VAL A 365 11.22 0.09 16.48
N ASP A 366 11.54 -1.01 17.14
CA ASP A 366 12.51 -2.00 16.68
C ASP A 366 13.87 -1.36 16.28
N GLY A 367 14.22 -0.27 16.96
CA GLY A 367 15.47 0.50 16.75
C GLY A 367 15.40 1.59 15.68
N ILE A 368 14.26 1.77 15.00
CA ILE A 368 14.05 2.84 14.01
C ILE A 368 13.37 4.01 14.69
N GLU A 369 13.92 5.21 14.57
CA GLU A 369 13.32 6.43 15.13
C GLU A 369 12.07 6.80 14.32
N VAL A 370 10.92 6.84 14.98
CA VAL A 370 9.61 7.11 14.37
C VAL A 370 9.06 8.50 14.69
N GLY A 371 9.88 9.35 15.31
CA GLY A 371 9.57 10.73 15.65
C GLY A 371 9.71 11.07 17.14
N GLU A 372 9.23 12.26 17.52
CA GLU A 372 9.30 12.77 18.88
C GLU A 372 7.92 13.09 19.42
N THR A 373 7.72 12.93 20.73
CA THR A 373 6.47 13.33 21.37
C THR A 373 6.22 14.84 21.30
N ASP A 374 4.98 15.20 20.99
CA ASP A 374 4.45 16.56 21.12
C ASP A 374 3.43 16.61 22.26
N ASP A 375 3.63 17.55 23.19
CA ASP A 375 2.92 17.59 24.49
C ASP A 375 2.89 16.22 25.20
N GLY A 376 4.03 15.52 25.16
CA GLY A 376 4.18 14.18 25.74
C GLY A 376 3.47 13.06 24.99
N THR A 377 2.93 13.29 23.79
CA THR A 377 2.22 12.25 23.02
C THR A 377 2.79 12.04 21.62
N HIS A 378 2.76 10.80 21.13
CA HIS A 378 3.09 10.45 19.75
C HIS A 378 2.22 9.28 19.28
N TRP A 379 1.90 9.22 17.99
CA TRP A 379 1.16 8.10 17.40
C TRP A 379 2.08 7.25 16.54
N VAL A 380 2.00 5.94 16.73
CA VAL A 380 2.89 4.96 16.08
C VAL A 380 2.07 3.92 15.33
N VAL A 381 2.39 3.66 14.07
CA VAL A 381 1.84 2.52 13.31
C VAL A 381 2.81 1.36 13.42
N ARG A 382 2.38 0.22 13.95
CA ARG A 382 3.26 -0.92 14.22
C ARG A 382 3.25 -1.99 13.13
N PRO A 383 4.38 -2.67 12.86
CA PRO A 383 4.43 -3.91 12.11
C PRO A 383 3.59 -5.00 12.78
N LEU A 384 3.21 -6.00 11.98
CA LEU A 384 2.57 -7.20 12.48
C LEU A 384 3.58 -8.04 13.25
N GLY A 385 3.23 -8.42 14.48
CA GLY A 385 4.07 -9.20 15.37
C GLY A 385 4.48 -8.42 16.62
N PRO A 386 5.33 -9.03 17.47
CA PRO A 386 5.88 -8.34 18.63
C PRO A 386 6.86 -7.27 18.18
N SER A 387 6.77 -6.07 18.78
CA SER A 387 7.69 -4.96 18.54
C SER A 387 8.14 -4.36 19.86
N GLU A 388 9.39 -3.88 19.89
CA GLU A 388 9.95 -3.11 20.99
C GLU A 388 9.81 -1.62 20.70
N VAL A 389 9.12 -0.90 21.58
CA VAL A 389 9.05 0.56 21.58
C VAL A 389 9.99 1.11 22.62
N THR A 390 10.91 1.95 22.19
CA THR A 390 11.86 2.64 23.04
C THR A 390 11.52 4.12 23.05
N VAL A 391 11.51 4.71 24.25
CA VAL A 391 11.37 6.14 24.44
C VAL A 391 12.63 6.66 25.13
N GLU A 392 13.26 7.66 24.52
CA GLU A 392 14.54 8.21 24.98
C GLU A 392 14.48 9.72 25.22
N THR A 393 15.17 10.16 26.26
CA THR A 393 15.38 11.56 26.62
C THR A 393 16.83 11.74 27.09
N ASP A 394 17.28 12.99 27.26
CA ASP A 394 18.59 13.28 27.87
C ASP A 394 18.74 12.70 29.29
N ALA A 395 17.63 12.47 30.00
CA ALA A 395 17.62 11.97 31.38
C ALA A 395 17.64 10.43 31.46
N GLY A 396 17.28 9.73 30.38
CA GLY A 396 17.25 8.27 30.32
C GLY A 396 16.20 7.72 29.35
N SER A 397 16.05 6.40 29.37
CA SER A 397 15.15 5.67 28.47
C SER A 397 14.19 4.71 29.18
N VAL A 398 13.11 4.38 28.48
CA VAL A 398 12.11 3.35 28.84
C VAL A 398 11.88 2.46 27.62
N ASN A 399 11.95 1.14 27.80
CA ASN A 399 11.64 0.17 26.76
C ASN A 399 10.31 -0.53 27.12
N ALA A 400 9.45 -0.69 26.12
CA ALA A 400 8.18 -1.37 26.20
C ALA A 400 8.10 -2.42 25.10
N THR A 401 7.59 -3.60 25.44
CA THR A 401 7.30 -4.63 24.43
C THR A 401 5.81 -4.66 24.20
N ILE A 402 5.40 -4.58 22.95
CA ILE A 402 4.02 -4.83 22.55
C ILE A 402 3.94 -6.24 21.97
N ASP A 403 3.02 -7.05 22.50
CA ASP A 403 2.79 -8.40 21.98
C ASP A 403 2.12 -8.36 20.61
N ALA A 404 2.24 -9.44 19.84
CA ALA A 404 1.53 -9.57 18.58
C ALA A 404 0.00 -9.47 18.78
N VAL A 405 -0.66 -8.70 17.92
CA VAL A 405 -2.12 -8.69 17.80
C VAL A 405 -2.52 -9.91 16.96
N PHE A 406 -3.50 -10.69 17.44
CA PHE A 406 -3.99 -11.91 16.78
C PHE A 406 -5.29 -11.66 16.01
#